data_AF-A0A925VB42-F1
#
_entry.id   AF-A0A925VB42-F1
#
_cell.length_a   1.000
_cell.length_b   1.000
_cell.length_c   1.000
_cell.angle_alpha   90.00
_cell.angle_beta   90.00
_cell.angle_gamma   90.00
#
_symmetry.space_group_name_H-M   'P 1'
#
loop_
_entity.id
_entity.type
_entity.pdbx_description
1 polymer ?
#
loop_
_entity_poly.entity_id
_entity_poly.type
_entity_poly.pdbx_seq_one_letter_code
_entity_poly.pdbx_strand_id
1 'polypeptide(L)'
;MNGPASEEPKLRRAAVVRIYEVGERMVVLGRDGRGHELLGDSAAFAREVLAFVEQPRDAAEIAEHIVALTGAPLPDLAVLDELLALLLGTHTIERALPMPTRARSHAPGPRVVLALTGAVASMHAPALVQLLLERRHHVRVIATAEALRFVRAEPLEALTHHRVVTELWPVGDALHVPHIELAQWADAVVVCPASATTIARLATGDHGSIVSATALATRAPVMVVPSMNTAMYGSPAVRRNLAQLVADGMHVVHPAGAIELADPPHARTAMLGGAPPWAAVIQLV
;
A
#
# COMPACT_ATOMS: atom_id res chain seq x y z
N MET A 1 27.33 -29.07 18.37
CA MET A 1 26.14 -29.33 17.54
C MET A 1 25.03 -28.43 18.06
N ASN A 2 24.88 -27.23 17.50
CA ASN A 2 23.73 -26.37 17.80
C ASN A 2 22.77 -26.51 16.63
N GLY A 3 21.66 -27.21 16.83
CA GLY A 3 20.56 -27.24 15.87
C GLY A 3 19.94 -25.83 15.74
N PRO A 4 19.30 -25.51 14.60
CA PRO A 4 18.58 -24.25 14.47
C PRO A 4 17.44 -24.23 15.50
N ALA A 5 17.36 -23.15 16.29
CA ALA A 5 16.20 -22.88 17.12
C ALA A 5 14.96 -22.89 16.20
N SER A 6 13.97 -23.70 16.53
CA SER A 6 12.69 -23.69 15.84
C SER A 6 12.04 -22.33 16.05
N GLU A 7 12.08 -21.45 15.04
CA GLU A 7 11.35 -20.19 15.07
C GLU A 7 9.86 -20.50 15.24
N GLU A 8 9.28 -20.02 16.34
CA GLU A 8 7.85 -20.16 16.58
C GLU A 8 7.04 -19.42 15.50
N PRO A 9 5.90 -19.99 15.09
CA PRO A 9 5.10 -19.45 14.01
C PRO A 9 4.46 -18.12 14.44
N LYS A 10 4.82 -17.04 13.74
CA LYS A 10 4.26 -15.71 13.98
C LYS A 10 2.77 -15.64 13.62
N LEU A 11 2.03 -14.83 14.36
CA LEU A 11 0.59 -14.64 14.26
C LEU A 11 0.29 -13.19 13.84
N ARG A 12 -0.74 -13.01 13.00
CA ARG A 12 -1.25 -11.68 12.62
C ARG A 12 -2.77 -11.63 12.65
N ARG A 13 -3.33 -10.43 12.80
CA ARG A 13 -4.78 -10.21 12.67
C ARG A 13 -5.28 -10.55 11.26
N ALA A 14 -6.36 -11.32 11.16
CA ALA A 14 -6.95 -11.68 9.88
C ALA A 14 -7.75 -10.51 9.28
N ALA A 15 -7.68 -10.33 7.95
CA ALA A 15 -8.23 -9.16 7.25
C ALA A 15 -9.77 -9.14 7.12
N VAL A 16 -10.48 -10.23 7.46
CA VAL A 16 -11.92 -10.41 7.15
C VAL A 16 -12.70 -10.95 8.36
N VAL A 17 -12.61 -10.27 9.50
CA VAL A 17 -13.32 -10.65 10.73
C VAL A 17 -14.20 -9.49 11.16
N ARG A 18 -15.47 -9.76 11.50
CA ARG A 18 -16.37 -8.75 12.10
C ARG A 18 -16.32 -8.89 13.61
N ILE A 19 -15.85 -7.84 14.27
CA ILE A 19 -15.85 -7.72 15.72
C ILE A 19 -16.96 -6.75 16.09
N TYR A 20 -17.85 -7.19 16.98
CA TYR A 20 -18.93 -6.36 17.52
C TYR A 20 -18.66 -6.11 19.00
N GLU A 21 -18.61 -4.85 19.40
CA GLU A 21 -18.38 -4.45 20.78
C GLU A 21 -19.65 -3.80 21.33
N VAL A 22 -20.16 -4.33 22.44
CA VAL A 22 -21.35 -3.80 23.13
C VAL A 22 -21.08 -3.78 24.63
N GLY A 23 -20.71 -2.62 25.17
CA GLY A 23 -20.32 -2.48 26.58
C GLY A 23 -19.05 -3.27 26.91
N GLU A 24 -19.08 -4.09 27.96
CA GLU A 24 -17.96 -4.97 28.36
C GLU A 24 -17.91 -6.29 27.57
N ARG A 25 -18.67 -6.39 26.48
CA ARG A 25 -18.81 -7.61 25.69
C ARG A 25 -18.17 -7.42 24.33
N MET A 26 -17.43 -8.43 23.91
CA MET A 26 -16.82 -8.51 22.58
C MET A 26 -17.29 -9.79 21.90
N VAL A 27 -17.95 -9.65 20.75
CA VAL A 27 -18.36 -10.77 19.92
C VAL A 27 -17.46 -10.84 18.70
N VAL A 28 -16.77 -11.96 18.56
CA VAL A 28 -15.89 -12.25 17.43
C VAL A 28 -16.63 -13.19 16.48
N LEU A 29 -16.96 -12.70 15.29
CA LEU A 29 -17.62 -13.49 14.24
C LEU A 29 -16.58 -14.06 13.27
N GLY A 30 -16.34 -15.36 13.38
CA GLY A 30 -15.42 -16.10 12.51
C GLY A 30 -15.90 -16.19 11.06
N ARG A 31 -14.98 -16.54 10.15
CA ARG A 31 -15.28 -16.72 8.71
C ARG A 31 -16.23 -17.88 8.43
N ASP A 32 -16.37 -18.79 9.38
CA ASP A 32 -17.31 -19.91 9.37
C ASP A 32 -18.74 -19.50 9.79
N GLY A 33 -18.96 -18.22 10.11
CA GLY A 33 -20.24 -17.67 10.53
C GLY A 33 -20.59 -17.91 12.00
N ARG A 34 -19.67 -18.49 12.80
CA ARG A 34 -19.87 -18.70 14.23
C ARG A 34 -19.40 -17.48 15.03
N GLY A 35 -20.24 -17.02 15.95
CA GLY A 35 -19.92 -15.94 16.87
C GLY A 35 -19.46 -16.48 18.21
N HIS A 36 -18.33 -16.00 18.71
CA HIS A 36 -17.84 -16.29 20.05
C HIS A 36 -17.92 -15.02 20.90
N GLU A 37 -18.64 -15.10 22.02
CA GLU A 37 -18.80 -13.99 22.96
C GLU A 37 -17.73 -14.08 24.05
N LEU A 38 -17.00 -12.98 24.24
CA LEU A 38 -16.05 -12.75 25.32
C LEU A 38 -16.64 -11.65 26.22
N LEU A 39 -16.52 -11.83 27.53
CA LEU A 39 -17.10 -10.94 28.54
C LEU A 39 -16.02 -10.41 29.49
N GLY A 40 -16.20 -9.17 29.96
CA GLY A 40 -15.39 -8.58 31.04
C GLY A 40 -13.89 -8.59 30.73
N ASP A 41 -13.08 -9.12 31.64
CA ASP A 41 -11.61 -9.15 31.53
C ASP A 41 -11.12 -9.94 30.32
N SER A 42 -11.83 -10.99 29.90
CA SER A 42 -11.48 -11.74 28.69
C SER A 42 -11.68 -10.92 27.41
N ALA A 43 -12.68 -10.04 27.39
CA ALA A 43 -12.88 -9.12 26.27
C ALA A 43 -11.82 -8.01 26.27
N ALA A 44 -11.43 -7.50 27.44
CA ALA A 44 -10.33 -6.55 27.57
C ALA A 44 -8.99 -7.15 27.11
N PHE A 45 -8.72 -8.38 27.53
CA PHE A 45 -7.51 -9.10 27.18
C PHE A 45 -7.42 -9.39 25.67
N ALA A 46 -8.52 -9.83 25.05
CA ALA A 46 -8.57 -10.06 23.61
C ALA A 46 -8.36 -8.78 22.79
N ARG A 47 -8.84 -7.62 23.27
CA ARG A 47 -8.63 -6.32 22.60
C ARG A 47 -7.14 -5.96 22.52
N GLU A 48 -6.41 -6.09 23.63
CA GLU A 48 -4.97 -5.78 23.67
C GLU A 48 -4.18 -6.71 22.75
N VAL A 49 -4.47 -8.01 22.77
CA VAL A 49 -3.82 -8.98 21.88
C VAL A 49 -4.07 -8.63 20.41
N LEU A 50 -5.32 -8.31 20.03
CA LEU A 50 -5.66 -7.98 18.64
C LEU A 50 -5.07 -6.66 18.15
N ALA A 51 -4.91 -5.67 19.03
CA ALA A 51 -4.21 -4.45 18.72
C ALA A 51 -2.71 -4.70 18.51
N PHE A 52 -2.12 -5.56 19.34
CA PHE A 52 -0.68 -5.85 19.27
C PHE A 52 -0.28 -6.72 18.05
N VAL A 53 -1.15 -7.65 17.64
CA VAL A 53 -0.93 -8.52 16.46
C VAL A 53 -1.37 -7.90 15.12
N GLU A 54 -1.55 -6.57 15.05
CA GLU A 54 -1.67 -5.86 13.77
C GLU A 54 -0.43 -6.05 12.87
N GLN A 55 0.73 -6.30 13.48
CA GLN A 55 1.94 -6.78 12.83
C GLN A 55 2.22 -8.25 13.21
N PRO A 56 2.94 -9.04 12.39
CA PRO A 56 3.26 -10.43 12.75
C PRO A 56 4.10 -10.53 14.03
N ARG A 57 3.59 -11.20 15.06
CA ARG A 57 4.26 -11.41 16.36
C ARG A 57 4.31 -12.88 16.74
N ASP A 58 5.37 -13.32 17.39
CA ASP A 58 5.39 -14.66 18.02
C ASP A 58 4.74 -14.64 19.42
N ALA A 59 4.52 -15.83 19.99
CA ALA A 59 3.82 -15.97 21.27
C ALA A 59 4.61 -15.35 22.44
N ALA A 60 5.94 -15.38 22.37
CA ALA A 60 6.81 -14.76 23.36
C ALA A 60 6.71 -13.23 23.33
N GLU A 61 6.72 -12.61 22.13
CA GLU A 61 6.51 -11.17 21.95
C GLU A 61 5.15 -10.71 22.52
N ILE A 62 4.10 -11.52 22.32
CA ILE A 62 2.75 -11.24 22.84
C ILE A 62 2.75 -11.34 24.38
N ALA A 63 3.36 -12.38 24.95
CA ALA A 63 3.48 -12.57 26.39
C ALA A 63 4.25 -11.41 27.06
N GLU A 64 5.39 -11.01 26.48
CA GLU A 64 6.19 -9.87 26.97
C GLU A 64 5.41 -8.56 26.96
N HIS A 65 4.64 -8.31 25.89
CA HIS A 65 3.79 -7.12 25.80
C HIS A 65 2.71 -7.08 26.89
N ILE A 66 2.07 -8.22 27.18
CA ILE A 66 1.07 -8.32 28.24
C ILE A 66 1.69 -8.06 29.62
N VAL A 67 2.89 -8.60 29.88
CA VAL A 67 3.63 -8.35 31.13
C VAL A 67 3.98 -6.86 31.27
N ALA A 68 4.39 -6.22 30.17
CA ALA A 68 4.69 -4.78 30.15
C ALA A 68 3.43 -3.91 30.41
N LEU A 69 2.26 -4.30 29.91
CA LEU A 69 1.00 -3.59 30.11
C LEU A 69 0.42 -3.77 31.52
N THR A 70 0.51 -4.98 32.07
CA THR A 70 -0.09 -5.32 33.37
C THR A 70 0.84 -5.08 34.55
N GLY A 71 2.14 -4.91 34.31
CA GLY A 71 3.16 -4.72 35.34
C GLY A 71 3.40 -5.97 36.20
N ALA A 72 2.78 -7.11 35.87
CA ALA A 72 2.88 -8.37 36.57
C ALA A 72 3.17 -9.51 35.57
N PRO A 73 3.95 -10.52 35.97
CA PRO A 73 4.12 -11.71 35.14
C PRO A 73 2.77 -12.38 34.89
N LEU A 74 2.56 -12.87 33.67
CA LEU A 74 1.39 -13.68 33.33
C LEU A 74 1.30 -14.86 34.31
N PRO A 75 0.16 -15.06 35.00
CA PRO A 75 0.05 -16.06 36.06
C PRO A 75 0.14 -17.49 35.53
N ASP A 76 -0.24 -17.72 34.27
CA ASP A 76 -0.10 -18.99 33.56
C ASP A 76 -0.06 -18.76 32.03
N LEU A 77 0.97 -19.29 31.37
CA LEU A 77 1.08 -19.24 29.90
C LEU A 77 0.04 -20.13 29.21
N ALA A 78 -0.53 -21.13 29.91
CA ALA A 78 -1.59 -21.98 29.36
C ALA A 78 -2.85 -21.18 29.00
N VAL A 79 -3.14 -20.10 29.74
CA VAL A 79 -4.29 -19.20 29.45
C VAL A 79 -4.06 -18.43 28.15
N LEU A 80 -2.82 -18.02 27.88
CA LEU A 80 -2.46 -17.40 26.61
C LEU A 80 -2.57 -18.41 25.46
N ASP A 81 -2.10 -19.63 25.66
CA ASP A 81 -2.18 -20.70 24.66
C ASP A 81 -3.63 -21.06 24.30
N GLU A 82 -4.52 -21.17 25.29
CA GLU A 82 -5.95 -21.40 25.08
C GLU A 82 -6.62 -20.27 24.31
N LEU A 83 -6.30 -19.01 24.64
CA LEU A 83 -6.80 -17.85 23.90
C LEU A 83 -6.27 -17.83 22.46
N LEU A 84 -4.97 -18.07 22.26
CA LEU A 84 -4.37 -18.12 20.93
C LEU A 84 -4.99 -19.26 20.10
N ALA A 85 -5.24 -20.42 20.71
CA ALA A 85 -5.92 -21.53 20.06
C ALA A 85 -7.37 -21.19 19.68
N LEU A 86 -8.11 -20.50 20.55
CA LEU A 86 -9.46 -20.00 20.27
C LEU A 86 -9.45 -18.99 19.11
N LEU A 87 -8.54 -18.01 19.13
CA LEU A 87 -8.42 -16.98 18.11
C LEU A 87 -7.97 -17.57 16.75
N LEU A 88 -7.09 -18.58 16.77
CA LEU A 88 -6.69 -19.34 15.58
C LEU A 88 -7.84 -20.18 15.03
N GLY A 89 -8.56 -20.89 15.90
CA GLY A 89 -9.70 -21.74 15.54
C GLY A 89 -10.88 -20.96 14.97
N THR A 90 -11.04 -19.70 15.37
CA THR A 90 -12.05 -18.77 14.84
C THR A 90 -11.58 -18.00 13.61
N HIS A 91 -10.33 -18.21 13.17
CA HIS A 91 -9.68 -17.43 12.11
C HIS A 91 -9.67 -15.92 12.39
N THR A 92 -9.66 -15.54 13.66
CA THR A 92 -9.55 -14.14 14.12
C THR A 92 -8.12 -13.64 13.96
N ILE A 93 -7.18 -14.53 14.26
CA ILE A 93 -5.77 -14.41 13.92
C ILE A 93 -5.40 -15.58 13.01
N GLU A 94 -4.37 -15.40 12.18
CA GLU A 94 -3.87 -16.43 11.29
C GLU A 94 -2.35 -16.59 11.45
N ARG A 95 -1.85 -17.81 11.21
CA ARG A 95 -0.42 -18.06 11.11
C ARG A 95 0.11 -17.26 9.93
N ALA A 96 1.02 -16.33 10.20
CA ALA A 96 1.76 -15.68 9.16
C ALA A 96 2.54 -16.76 8.41
N LEU A 97 2.15 -17.04 7.15
CA LEU A 97 3.07 -17.69 6.22
C LEU A 97 4.37 -16.88 6.28
N PRO A 98 5.54 -17.52 6.40
CA PRO A 98 6.79 -16.79 6.29
C PRO A 98 6.72 -16.03 4.97
N MET A 99 6.59 -14.69 5.05
CA MET A 99 7.01 -13.86 3.93
C MET A 99 8.42 -14.34 3.62
N PRO A 100 8.79 -14.58 2.36
CA PRO A 100 10.17 -14.90 2.06
C PRO A 100 11.00 -13.79 2.69
N THR A 101 11.70 -14.12 3.78
CA THR A 101 12.77 -13.33 4.34
C THR A 101 13.80 -13.39 3.24
N ARG A 102 13.71 -12.47 2.29
CA ARG A 102 14.78 -12.24 1.35
C ARG A 102 15.95 -11.97 2.27
N ALA A 103 16.89 -12.92 2.32
CA ALA A 103 18.16 -12.73 2.99
C ALA A 103 18.60 -11.31 2.66
N ARG A 104 18.97 -10.51 3.67
CA ARG A 104 19.42 -9.13 3.48
C ARG A 104 20.58 -9.14 2.49
N SER A 105 20.26 -9.06 1.20
CA SER A 105 21.24 -8.94 0.15
C SER A 105 21.79 -7.53 0.31
N HIS A 106 23.11 -7.41 0.37
CA HIS A 106 23.79 -6.13 0.22
C HIS A 106 23.59 -5.52 -1.19
N ALA A 107 22.86 -6.20 -2.08
CA ALA A 107 22.48 -5.66 -3.37
C ALA A 107 21.51 -4.47 -3.19
N PRO A 108 21.72 -3.37 -3.93
CA PRO A 108 20.78 -2.25 -3.96
C PRO A 108 19.38 -2.75 -4.38
N GLY A 109 18.33 -2.17 -3.78
CA GLY A 109 16.96 -2.54 -4.14
C GLY A 109 16.58 -2.06 -5.55
N PRO A 110 15.42 -2.47 -6.06
CA PRO A 110 14.96 -2.07 -7.40
C PRO A 110 14.90 -0.56 -7.59
N ARG A 111 15.18 -0.09 -8.81
CA ARG A 111 15.03 1.31 -9.23
C ARG A 111 13.61 1.57 -9.71
N VAL A 112 12.90 2.46 -9.02
CA VAL A 112 11.50 2.78 -9.28
C VAL A 112 11.39 4.22 -9.76
N VAL A 113 10.77 4.40 -10.93
CA VAL A 113 10.28 5.72 -11.35
C VAL A 113 8.85 5.87 -10.88
N LEU A 114 8.63 6.76 -9.90
CA LEU A 114 7.30 7.12 -9.43
C LEU A 114 6.77 8.30 -10.27
N ALA A 115 5.71 8.05 -11.02
CA ALA A 115 5.10 9.02 -11.92
C ALA A 115 3.79 9.57 -11.35
N LEU A 116 3.80 10.82 -10.93
CA LEU A 116 2.66 11.52 -10.34
C LEU A 116 1.85 12.28 -11.40
N THR A 117 0.53 12.24 -11.30
CA THR A 117 -0.36 12.92 -12.27
C THR A 117 -1.41 13.77 -11.57
N GLY A 118 -2.18 14.54 -12.34
CA GLY A 118 -3.20 15.47 -11.84
C GLY A 118 -4.41 14.77 -11.20
N ALA A 119 -4.25 14.31 -9.96
CA ALA A 119 -5.33 13.81 -9.11
C ALA A 119 -5.09 14.25 -7.67
N VAL A 120 -6.17 14.48 -6.90
CA VAL A 120 -6.08 14.92 -5.50
C VAL A 120 -5.21 13.98 -4.66
N ALA A 121 -5.24 12.68 -4.97
CA ALA A 121 -4.47 11.65 -4.29
C ALA A 121 -2.94 11.85 -4.37
N SER A 122 -2.45 12.71 -5.28
CA SER A 122 -1.03 13.09 -5.37
C SER A 122 -0.54 13.78 -4.09
N MET A 123 -1.43 14.35 -3.27
CA MET A 123 -1.09 14.88 -1.94
C MET A 123 -0.42 13.86 -1.01
N HIS A 124 -0.61 12.55 -1.27
CA HIS A 124 -0.02 11.47 -0.49
C HIS A 124 1.33 10.97 -1.01
N ALA A 125 1.86 11.54 -2.10
CA ALA A 125 3.11 11.11 -2.71
C ALA A 125 4.30 11.05 -1.73
N PRO A 126 4.49 11.97 -0.77
CA PRO A 126 5.58 11.85 0.20
C PRO A 126 5.52 10.58 1.04
N ALA A 127 4.32 10.16 1.45
CA ALA A 127 4.14 8.91 2.20
C ALA A 127 4.44 7.68 1.34
N LEU A 128 4.02 7.70 0.07
CA LEU A 128 4.36 6.64 -0.89
C LEU A 128 5.87 6.53 -1.11
N VAL A 129 6.57 7.66 -1.26
CA VAL A 129 8.03 7.68 -1.37
C VAL A 129 8.70 7.09 -0.13
N GLN A 130 8.29 7.50 1.07
CA GLN A 130 8.84 6.96 2.32
C GLN A 130 8.71 5.44 2.40
N LEU A 131 7.52 4.90 2.12
CA LEU A 131 7.28 3.47 2.16
C LEU A 131 8.07 2.68 1.09
N LEU A 132 8.38 3.29 -0.07
CA LEU A 132 9.27 2.70 -1.07
C LEU A 132 10.74 2.71 -0.60
N LEU A 133 11.18 3.79 0.03
CA LEU A 133 12.53 3.90 0.60
C LEU A 133 12.75 2.94 1.77
N GLU A 134 11.73 2.73 2.62
CA GLU A 134 11.75 1.71 3.69
C GLU A 134 11.98 0.29 3.14
N ARG A 135 11.49 0.02 1.93
CA ARG A 135 11.73 -1.22 1.17
C ARG A 135 13.03 -1.24 0.40
N ARG A 136 13.88 -0.23 0.58
CA ARG A 136 15.22 -0.08 -0.03
C ARG A 136 15.17 0.14 -1.54
N HIS A 137 14.03 0.57 -2.09
CA HIS A 137 13.96 0.97 -3.49
C HIS A 137 14.72 2.28 -3.71
N HIS A 138 15.37 2.40 -4.87
CA HIS A 138 15.86 3.70 -5.33
C HIS A 138 14.73 4.39 -6.06
N VAL A 139 14.33 5.59 -5.62
CA VAL A 139 13.16 6.28 -6.17
C VAL A 139 13.56 7.54 -6.91
N ARG A 140 13.11 7.67 -8.16
CA ARG A 140 13.12 8.94 -8.89
C ARG A 140 11.70 9.33 -9.21
N VAL A 141 11.38 10.60 -9.05
CA VAL A 141 10.01 11.10 -9.22
C VAL A 141 9.91 11.91 -10.50
N ILE A 142 8.88 11.62 -11.28
CA ILE A 142 8.42 12.48 -12.37
C ILE A 142 6.99 12.92 -12.10
N ALA A 143 6.63 14.13 -12.49
CA ALA A 143 5.31 14.70 -12.17
C ALA A 143 4.76 15.50 -13.35
N THR A 144 3.45 15.43 -13.58
CA THR A 144 2.79 16.42 -14.45
C THR A 144 2.64 17.76 -13.74
N ALA A 145 2.48 18.85 -14.50
CA ALA A 145 2.23 20.18 -13.93
C ALA A 145 0.96 20.20 -13.04
N GLU A 146 -0.07 19.43 -13.40
CA GLU A 146 -1.29 19.27 -12.61
C GLU A 146 -1.05 18.52 -11.30
N ALA A 147 -0.16 17.53 -11.28
CA ALA A 147 0.22 16.85 -10.04
C ALA A 147 0.83 17.84 -9.04
N LEU A 148 1.65 18.77 -9.53
CA LEU A 148 2.32 19.77 -8.70
C LEU A 148 1.37 20.83 -8.10
N ARG A 149 0.10 20.85 -8.51
CA ARG A 149 -0.94 21.65 -7.84
C ARG A 149 -1.38 21.02 -6.51
N PHE A 150 -1.18 19.71 -6.33
CA PHE A 150 -1.58 18.96 -5.14
C PHE A 150 -0.41 18.60 -4.23
N VAL A 151 0.81 18.49 -4.78
CA VAL A 151 2.02 18.17 -4.03
C VAL A 151 3.19 19.01 -4.51
N ARG A 152 3.99 19.50 -3.57
CA ARG A 152 5.21 20.25 -3.88
C ARG A 152 6.37 19.33 -4.21
N ALA A 153 7.29 19.80 -5.06
CA ALA A 153 8.44 19.02 -5.48
C ALA A 153 9.48 18.89 -4.35
N GLU A 154 9.72 19.98 -3.61
CA GLU A 154 10.80 20.11 -2.63
C GLU A 154 10.79 19.02 -1.55
N PRO A 155 9.64 18.64 -0.95
CA PRO A 155 9.60 17.51 -0.02
C PRO A 155 9.99 16.18 -0.66
N LEU A 156 9.63 15.97 -1.93
CA LEU A 156 9.97 14.74 -2.66
C LEU A 156 11.47 14.71 -2.98
N GLU A 157 12.03 15.83 -3.42
CA GLU A 157 13.48 15.98 -3.66
C GLU A 157 14.30 15.79 -2.39
N ALA A 158 13.81 16.29 -1.24
CA ALA A 158 14.45 16.10 0.05
C ALA A 158 14.49 14.63 0.47
N LEU A 159 13.46 13.85 0.14
CA LEU A 159 13.37 12.42 0.46
C LEU A 159 14.19 11.55 -0.51
N THR A 160 14.18 11.88 -1.80
CA THR A 160 14.82 11.05 -2.83
C THR A 160 16.25 11.46 -3.14
N HIS A 161 16.69 12.65 -2.72
CA HIS A 161 17.94 13.28 -3.13
C HIS A 161 18.10 13.41 -4.65
N HIS A 162 16.98 13.47 -5.37
CA HIS A 162 16.91 13.64 -6.81
C HIS A 162 15.88 14.70 -7.16
N ARG A 163 16.18 15.54 -8.14
CA ARG A 163 15.21 16.51 -8.66
C ARG A 163 13.95 15.80 -9.18
N VAL A 164 12.80 16.42 -8.96
CA VAL A 164 11.54 15.98 -9.57
C VAL A 164 11.54 16.47 -11.02
N VAL A 165 11.47 15.54 -11.98
CA VAL A 165 11.47 15.90 -13.40
C VAL A 165 10.03 16.15 -13.86
N THR A 166 9.78 17.32 -14.44
CA THR A 166 8.44 17.79 -14.82
C THR A 166 8.24 17.96 -16.32
N GLU A 167 9.34 18.09 -17.06
CA GLU A 167 9.34 18.47 -18.47
C GLU A 167 10.22 17.53 -19.30
N LEU A 168 9.90 17.42 -20.60
CA LEU A 168 10.66 16.60 -21.54
C LEU A 168 12.00 17.23 -21.93
N TRP A 169 12.10 18.56 -21.82
CA TRP A 169 13.26 19.36 -22.24
C TRP A 169 13.61 20.39 -21.15
N PRO A 170 14.10 19.95 -19.99
CA PRO A 170 14.42 20.86 -18.90
C PRO A 170 15.62 21.74 -19.28
N VAL A 171 15.53 23.03 -18.98
CA VAL A 171 16.63 23.98 -19.21
C VAL A 171 17.64 23.90 -18.06
N GLY A 172 18.88 23.55 -18.37
CA GLY A 172 19.99 23.58 -17.40
C GLY A 172 20.08 22.37 -16.46
N ASP A 173 19.39 21.27 -16.79
CA ASP A 173 19.47 20.02 -16.02
C ASP A 173 20.56 19.09 -16.58
N ALA A 174 21.03 18.15 -15.75
CA ALA A 174 22.09 17.21 -16.14
C ALA A 174 21.61 16.16 -17.16
N LEU A 175 20.31 15.85 -17.14
CA LEU A 175 19.67 14.91 -18.05
C LEU A 175 19.42 15.59 -19.39
N HIS A 176 20.05 15.09 -20.46
CA HIS A 176 19.89 15.65 -21.80
C HIS A 176 18.62 15.15 -22.47
N VAL A 177 18.21 13.90 -22.17
CA VAL A 177 16.95 13.31 -22.65
C VAL A 177 16.25 12.59 -21.50
N PRO A 178 15.63 13.33 -20.56
CA PRO A 178 15.21 12.79 -19.27
C PRO A 178 14.29 11.56 -19.38
N HIS A 179 13.31 11.58 -20.29
CA HIS A 179 12.36 10.48 -20.44
C HIS A 179 13.01 9.17 -20.89
N ILE A 180 14.04 9.22 -21.74
CA ILE A 180 14.79 8.03 -22.16
C ILE A 180 15.72 7.56 -21.05
N GLU A 181 16.43 8.48 -20.41
CA GLU A 181 17.36 8.15 -19.32
C GLU A 181 16.63 7.53 -18.13
N LEU A 182 15.48 8.08 -17.74
CA LEU A 182 14.63 7.53 -16.69
C LEU A 182 14.01 6.20 -17.10
N ALA A 183 13.56 6.06 -18.35
CA ALA A 183 13.00 4.82 -18.87
C ALA A 183 14.02 3.66 -18.87
N GLN A 184 15.29 3.94 -19.16
CA GLN A 184 16.39 2.97 -19.11
C GLN A 184 16.89 2.71 -17.69
N TRP A 185 16.78 3.71 -16.81
CA TRP A 185 17.18 3.59 -15.41
C TRP A 185 16.19 2.77 -14.58
N ALA A 186 14.91 2.81 -14.92
CA ALA A 186 13.84 2.13 -14.18
C ALA A 186 13.94 0.60 -14.29
N ASP A 187 13.81 -0.08 -13.16
CA ASP A 187 13.45 -1.51 -13.08
C ASP A 187 11.91 -1.67 -12.99
N ALA A 188 11.19 -0.61 -12.61
CA ALA A 188 9.73 -0.48 -12.69
C ALA A 188 9.30 0.99 -12.83
N VAL A 189 8.20 1.24 -13.57
CA VAL A 189 7.54 2.56 -13.63
C VAL A 189 6.17 2.46 -12.99
N VAL A 190 5.89 3.32 -12.00
CA VAL A 190 4.65 3.31 -11.22
C VAL A 190 3.93 4.63 -11.44
N VAL A 191 2.88 4.64 -12.26
CA VAL A 191 2.01 5.79 -12.50
C VAL A 191 0.94 5.83 -11.42
N CYS A 192 1.19 6.61 -10.37
CA CYS A 192 0.42 6.55 -9.14
C CYS A 192 0.41 7.91 -8.41
N PRO A 193 -0.75 8.59 -8.34
CA PRO A 193 -2.00 8.25 -9.00
C PRO A 193 -1.96 8.48 -10.52
N ALA A 194 -2.79 7.75 -11.27
CA ALA A 194 -3.00 7.91 -12.71
C ALA A 194 -4.35 8.61 -12.99
N SER A 195 -4.28 9.85 -13.50
CA SER A 195 -5.42 10.64 -13.93
C SER A 195 -6.02 10.09 -15.23
N ALA A 196 -7.29 10.41 -15.49
CA ALA A 196 -7.96 10.04 -16.75
C ALA A 196 -7.20 10.56 -17.99
N THR A 197 -6.61 11.76 -17.90
CA THR A 197 -5.80 12.36 -18.97
C THR A 197 -4.56 11.52 -19.26
N THR A 198 -3.81 11.13 -18.22
CA THR A 198 -2.63 10.29 -18.40
C THR A 198 -3.00 8.91 -18.93
N ILE A 199 -4.08 8.31 -18.43
CA ILE A 199 -4.60 7.02 -18.94
C ILE A 199 -4.93 7.11 -20.42
N ALA A 200 -5.60 8.19 -20.86
CA ALA A 200 -5.89 8.40 -22.27
C ALA A 200 -4.62 8.51 -23.11
N ARG A 201 -3.64 9.29 -22.65
CA ARG A 201 -2.37 9.46 -23.35
C ARG A 201 -1.62 8.15 -23.54
N LEU A 202 -1.50 7.36 -22.47
CA LEU A 202 -0.86 6.06 -22.53
C LEU A 202 -1.58 5.12 -23.52
N ALA A 203 -2.91 5.08 -23.47
CA ALA A 203 -3.70 4.18 -24.31
C ALA A 203 -3.68 4.54 -25.81
N THR A 204 -3.37 5.79 -26.14
CA THR A 204 -3.27 6.25 -27.53
C THR A 204 -1.84 6.46 -28.01
N GLY A 205 -0.83 6.15 -27.18
CA GLY A 205 0.57 6.40 -27.50
C GLY A 205 0.99 7.88 -27.54
N ASP A 206 0.23 8.78 -26.92
CA ASP A 206 0.58 10.20 -26.81
C ASP A 206 1.69 10.39 -25.74
N HIS A 207 2.89 10.71 -26.21
CA HIS A 207 4.08 10.95 -25.39
C HIS A 207 4.33 12.45 -25.11
N GLY A 208 3.28 13.27 -25.06
CA GLY A 208 3.36 14.72 -24.84
C GLY A 208 3.68 15.18 -23.42
N SER A 209 3.87 14.30 -22.44
CA SER A 209 4.39 14.66 -21.10
C SER A 209 5.55 13.78 -20.67
N ILE A 210 6.34 14.25 -19.71
CA ILE A 210 7.43 13.47 -19.09
C ILE A 210 6.93 12.10 -18.60
N VAL A 211 5.72 12.06 -18.03
CA VAL A 211 5.10 10.82 -17.55
C VAL A 211 4.80 9.87 -18.70
N SER A 212 4.04 10.29 -19.71
CA SER A 212 3.63 9.37 -20.78
C SER A 212 4.81 8.98 -21.67
N ALA A 213 5.74 9.90 -21.94
CA ALA A 213 6.96 9.58 -22.69
C ALA A 213 7.85 8.56 -21.96
N THR A 214 8.06 8.72 -20.65
CA THR A 214 8.88 7.77 -19.87
C THR A 214 8.22 6.39 -19.80
N ALA A 215 6.92 6.34 -19.54
CA ALA A 215 6.17 5.09 -19.45
C ALA A 215 6.04 4.35 -20.79
N LEU A 216 5.97 5.08 -21.92
CA LEU A 216 5.95 4.47 -23.25
C LEU A 216 7.34 4.04 -23.75
N ALA A 217 8.41 4.71 -23.28
CA ALA A 217 9.78 4.41 -23.70
C ALA A 217 10.47 3.29 -22.89
N THR A 218 9.94 2.95 -21.71
CA THR A 218 10.58 1.96 -20.84
C THR A 218 10.40 0.53 -21.33
N ARG A 219 11.39 -0.32 -21.01
CA ARG A 219 11.28 -1.78 -21.14
C ARG A 219 10.89 -2.45 -19.83
N ALA A 220 10.86 -1.70 -18.74
CA ALA A 220 10.44 -2.19 -17.43
C ALA A 220 8.91 -2.34 -17.37
N PRO A 221 8.39 -3.17 -16.45
CA PRO A 221 6.96 -3.21 -16.19
C PRO A 221 6.41 -1.83 -15.81
N VAL A 222 5.25 -1.49 -16.38
CA VAL A 222 4.52 -0.25 -16.08
C VAL A 222 3.27 -0.59 -15.27
N MET A 223 3.19 -0.06 -14.06
CA MET A 223 2.00 -0.11 -13.22
C MET A 223 1.22 1.19 -13.35
N VAL A 224 -0.10 1.09 -13.50
CA VAL A 224 -1.02 2.22 -13.60
C VAL A 224 -2.06 2.10 -12.50
N VAL A 225 -2.15 3.12 -11.63
CA VAL A 225 -3.06 3.15 -10.47
C VAL A 225 -4.10 4.26 -10.67
N PRO A 226 -5.27 3.98 -11.28
CA PRO A 226 -6.26 5.00 -11.59
C PRO A 226 -6.77 5.70 -10.32
N SER A 227 -6.94 7.02 -10.41
CA SER A 227 -7.54 7.82 -9.34
C SER A 227 -8.39 8.94 -9.94
N MET A 228 -9.71 8.84 -9.80
CA MET A 228 -10.67 9.84 -10.28
C MET A 228 -12.05 9.61 -9.65
N ASN A 229 -12.94 10.59 -9.78
CA ASN A 229 -14.35 10.45 -9.41
C ASN A 229 -15.00 9.24 -10.12
N THR A 230 -15.97 8.59 -9.44
CA THR A 230 -16.63 7.38 -9.95
C THR A 230 -17.30 7.56 -11.32
N ALA A 231 -17.91 8.71 -11.59
CA ALA A 231 -18.54 8.98 -12.88
C ALA A 231 -17.50 9.03 -14.02
N MET A 232 -16.33 9.63 -13.75
CA MET A 232 -15.20 9.61 -14.70
C MET A 232 -14.68 8.19 -14.91
N TYR A 233 -14.50 7.43 -13.83
CA TYR A 233 -14.01 6.04 -13.88
C TYR A 233 -14.95 5.13 -14.69
N GLY A 234 -16.26 5.31 -14.53
CA GLY A 234 -17.29 4.59 -15.26
C GLY A 234 -17.48 5.02 -16.72
N SER A 235 -16.86 6.12 -17.15
CA SER A 235 -17.07 6.66 -18.50
C SER A 235 -16.59 5.69 -19.61
N PRO A 236 -17.27 5.62 -20.76
CA PRO A 236 -16.90 4.71 -21.84
C PRO A 236 -15.47 4.91 -22.35
N ALA A 237 -14.99 6.15 -22.37
CA ALA A 237 -13.63 6.47 -22.79
C ALA A 237 -12.58 5.93 -21.82
N VAL A 238 -12.74 6.17 -20.52
CA VAL A 238 -11.80 5.66 -19.50
C VAL A 238 -11.80 4.14 -19.48
N ARG A 239 -12.98 3.50 -19.51
CA ARG A 239 -13.07 2.03 -19.54
C ARG A 239 -12.37 1.41 -20.75
N ARG A 240 -12.56 1.99 -21.95
CA ARG A 240 -11.88 1.53 -23.16
C ARG A 240 -10.37 1.72 -23.04
N ASN A 241 -9.92 2.87 -22.54
CA ASN A 241 -8.50 3.16 -22.40
C ASN A 241 -7.84 2.22 -21.38
N LEU A 242 -8.45 1.99 -20.22
CA LEU A 242 -7.94 1.03 -19.23
C LEU A 242 -7.84 -0.39 -19.79
N ALA A 243 -8.84 -0.83 -20.56
CA ALA A 243 -8.79 -2.13 -21.23
C ALA A 243 -7.66 -2.19 -22.27
N GLN A 244 -7.42 -1.10 -23.02
CA GLN A 244 -6.31 -0.99 -23.95
C GLN A 244 -4.96 -1.08 -23.23
N LEU A 245 -4.78 -0.37 -22.10
CA LEU A 245 -3.53 -0.44 -21.32
C LEU A 245 -3.21 -1.87 -20.86
N VAL A 246 -4.23 -2.62 -20.43
CA VAL A 246 -4.06 -4.05 -20.08
C VAL A 246 -3.69 -4.87 -21.31
N ALA A 247 -4.34 -4.63 -22.45
CA ALA A 247 -4.03 -5.31 -23.71
C ALA A 247 -2.60 -5.01 -24.20
N ASP A 248 -2.09 -3.81 -23.93
CA ASP A 248 -0.73 -3.38 -24.26
C ASP A 248 0.32 -3.89 -23.23
N GLY A 249 -0.10 -4.68 -22.24
CA GLY A 249 0.79 -5.31 -21.26
C GLY A 249 1.10 -4.48 -20.02
N MET A 250 0.40 -3.37 -19.78
CA MET A 250 0.53 -2.60 -18.54
C MET A 250 -0.30 -3.21 -17.40
N HIS A 251 0.21 -3.10 -16.18
CA HIS A 251 -0.48 -3.59 -14.98
C HIS A 251 -1.40 -2.52 -14.40
N VAL A 252 -2.70 -2.63 -14.66
CA VAL A 252 -3.71 -1.72 -14.10
C VAL A 252 -4.14 -2.21 -12.71
N VAL A 253 -3.86 -1.42 -11.68
CA VAL A 253 -4.33 -1.69 -10.31
C VAL A 253 -5.64 -0.98 -10.11
N HIS A 254 -6.74 -1.72 -10.20
CA HIS A 254 -8.07 -1.14 -10.08
C HIS A 254 -8.29 -0.49 -8.69
N PRO A 255 -9.01 0.65 -8.66
CA PRO A 255 -9.26 1.40 -7.43
C PRO A 255 -10.05 0.58 -6.41
N ALA A 256 -9.75 0.81 -5.13
CA ALA A 256 -10.48 0.23 -4.01
C ALA A 256 -11.70 1.10 -3.65
N GLY A 257 -12.56 0.59 -2.76
CA GLY A 257 -13.62 1.40 -2.15
C GLY A 257 -13.02 2.57 -1.36
N ALA A 258 -13.51 3.78 -1.60
CA ALA A 258 -13.09 5.01 -0.94
C ALA A 258 -14.30 5.90 -0.62
N ILE A 259 -14.08 7.09 -0.07
CA ILE A 259 -15.11 8.13 0.08
C ILE A 259 -14.95 9.18 -1.02
N GLU A 260 -16.05 9.68 -1.59
CA GLU A 260 -15.99 10.74 -2.59
C GLU A 260 -15.53 12.06 -1.95
N LEU A 261 -14.29 12.46 -2.26
CA LEU A 261 -13.67 13.66 -1.67
C LEU A 261 -14.00 14.93 -2.46
N ALA A 262 -14.45 14.80 -3.71
CA ALA A 262 -14.90 15.93 -4.52
C ALA A 262 -16.23 16.52 -4.00
N ASP A 263 -17.04 15.69 -3.33
CA ASP A 263 -18.29 16.14 -2.70
C ASP A 263 -18.01 16.89 -1.39
N PRO A 264 -18.84 17.89 -1.05
CA PRO A 264 -18.75 18.58 0.23
C PRO A 264 -18.95 17.59 1.39
N PRO A 265 -18.37 17.84 2.58
CA PRO A 265 -18.31 16.85 3.67
C PRO A 265 -19.64 16.18 4.03
N HIS A 266 -20.76 16.91 3.94
CA HIS A 266 -22.10 16.41 4.26
C HIS A 266 -22.74 15.54 3.16
N ALA A 267 -22.21 15.57 1.93
CA ALA A 267 -22.74 14.85 0.78
C ALA A 267 -21.87 13.66 0.34
N ARG A 268 -20.74 13.42 1.02
CA ARG A 268 -19.79 12.38 0.64
C ARG A 268 -20.44 11.00 0.75
N THR A 269 -20.31 10.23 -0.32
CA THR A 269 -20.79 8.85 -0.37
C THR A 269 -19.62 7.88 -0.57
N ALA A 270 -19.87 6.59 -0.31
CA ALA A 270 -18.92 5.55 -0.67
C ALA A 270 -18.79 5.48 -2.20
N MET A 271 -17.57 5.38 -2.69
CA MET A 271 -17.25 5.46 -4.10
C MET A 271 -16.27 4.38 -4.55
N LEU A 272 -16.37 3.99 -5.82
CA LEU A 272 -15.38 3.18 -6.52
C LEU A 272 -14.59 4.12 -7.45
N GLY A 273 -13.28 4.25 -7.27
CA GLY A 273 -12.49 5.19 -8.08
C GLY A 273 -11.36 5.90 -7.34
N GLY A 274 -11.38 5.87 -6.01
CA GLY A 274 -10.25 6.34 -5.21
C GLY A 274 -9.02 5.44 -5.38
N ALA A 275 -7.82 6.05 -5.37
CA ALA A 275 -6.59 5.28 -5.35
C ALA A 275 -6.63 4.23 -4.21
N PRO A 276 -6.15 2.99 -4.42
CA PRO A 276 -6.04 2.01 -3.35
C PRO A 276 -5.20 2.56 -2.20
N PRO A 277 -5.35 2.03 -0.97
CA PRO A 277 -4.44 2.36 0.13
C PRO A 277 -2.98 2.19 -0.32
N TRP A 278 -2.12 3.16 -0.01
CA TRP A 278 -0.72 3.16 -0.47
C TRP A 278 0.05 1.91 -0.05
N ALA A 279 -0.28 1.37 1.13
CA ALA A 279 0.25 0.10 1.61
C ALA A 279 -0.04 -1.07 0.66
N ALA A 280 -1.21 -1.09 0.00
CA ALA A 280 -1.57 -2.12 -0.98
C ALA A 280 -0.84 -1.91 -2.31
N VAL A 281 -0.72 -0.66 -2.78
CA VAL A 281 0.03 -0.34 -4.01
C VAL A 281 1.47 -0.83 -3.91
N ILE A 282 2.11 -0.61 -2.76
CA ILE A 282 3.53 -0.93 -2.57
C ILE A 282 3.81 -2.44 -2.50
N GLN A 283 2.84 -3.27 -2.12
CA GLN A 283 3.02 -4.73 -2.18
C GLN A 283 3.10 -5.24 -3.62
N LEU A 284 2.64 -4.45 -4.60
CA LEU A 284 2.62 -4.80 -6.01
C LEU A 284 3.86 -4.26 -6.76
N VAL A 285 4.63 -3.35 -6.14
CA VAL A 285 5.85 -2.74 -6.67
C VAL A 285 7.05 -3.59 -6.31
#